data_AF-A0A3D4TVB2-F1
#
_entry.id   AF-A0A3D4TVB2-F1
#
_cell.length_a   1.000
_cell.length_b   1.000
_cell.length_c   1.000
_cell.angle_alpha   90.00
_cell.angle_beta   90.00
_cell.angle_gamma   90.00
#
_symmetry.space_group_name_H-M   'P 1'
#
loop_
_entity.id
_entity.type
_entity.pdbx_description
1 polymer ?
#
loop_
_entity_poly.entity_id
_entity_poly.type
_entity_poly.pdbx_seq_one_letter_code
_entity_poly.pdbx_strand_id
1 'polypeptide(L)'
;MTQTIIIMLKQIRMFSILLVVLLSFSCSVNKQQVNKNYINAEQVAFIEFIQTQDGKVISGDAPNGRRIDGPTYRFDTETKKLEIIRKENFLLDTVRVILGNGRILKGAAGTGLSMRINAIGKLPYSMYNLTIKEVNAEGLSINFDGKPVLIKEGKNWEATTSKIDTIKMEIPTIINYTTTYSIKYHGLIDKKNILQ
;
A
#
# COMPACT_ATOMS: atom_id res chain seq x y z
N MET A 1 -15.95 55.12 -54.70
CA MET A 1 -14.73 54.35 -54.36
C MET A 1 -14.34 54.43 -52.88
N THR A 2 -14.75 55.48 -52.15
CA THR A 2 -14.32 55.76 -50.76
C THR A 2 -15.07 54.98 -49.67
N GLN A 3 -16.34 54.60 -49.86
CA GLN A 3 -17.11 53.87 -48.84
C GLN A 3 -16.67 52.41 -48.66
N THR A 4 -16.29 51.73 -49.74
CA THR A 4 -15.90 50.30 -49.72
C THR A 4 -14.60 50.08 -48.94
N ILE A 5 -13.67 51.03 -49.02
CA ILE A 5 -12.38 50.99 -48.31
C ILE A 5 -12.59 51.12 -46.80
N ILE A 6 -13.51 51.99 -46.36
CA ILE A 6 -13.79 52.20 -44.93
C ILE A 6 -14.43 50.96 -44.28
N ILE A 7 -15.28 50.24 -45.01
CA ILE A 7 -15.91 49.00 -44.53
C ILE A 7 -14.87 47.88 -44.39
N MET A 8 -13.97 47.71 -45.38
CA MET A 8 -12.88 46.73 -45.29
C MET A 8 -11.91 47.04 -44.14
N LEU A 9 -11.54 48.30 -43.91
CA LEU A 9 -10.66 48.68 -42.79
C LEU A 9 -11.30 48.42 -41.41
N LYS A 10 -12.63 48.56 -41.27
CA LYS A 10 -13.35 48.20 -40.04
C LYS A 10 -13.40 46.68 -39.82
N GLN A 11 -13.62 45.90 -40.87
CA GLN A 11 -13.64 44.43 -40.78
C GLN A 11 -12.27 43.84 -40.45
N ILE A 12 -11.18 44.41 -41.02
CA ILE A 12 -9.80 44.00 -40.69
C ILE A 12 -9.47 44.34 -39.23
N ARG A 13 -9.82 45.54 -38.75
CA ARG A 13 -9.64 45.91 -37.32
C ARG A 13 -10.39 45.00 -36.36
N MET A 14 -11.61 44.58 -36.72
CA MET A 14 -12.40 43.68 -35.86
C MET A 14 -11.81 42.27 -35.82
N PHE A 15 -11.25 41.78 -36.94
CA PHE A 15 -10.54 40.50 -37.00
C PHE A 15 -9.23 40.51 -36.20
N SER A 16 -8.48 41.62 -36.21
CA SER A 16 -7.24 41.74 -35.43
C SER A 16 -7.48 41.71 -33.92
N ILE A 17 -8.58 42.30 -33.44
CA ILE A 17 -8.92 42.30 -32.00
C ILE A 17 -9.35 40.91 -31.54
N LEU A 18 -10.10 40.17 -32.36
CA LEU A 18 -10.54 38.81 -32.04
C LEU A 18 -9.37 37.81 -31.97
N LEU A 19 -8.36 37.98 -32.83
CA LEU A 19 -7.16 37.14 -32.83
C LEU A 19 -6.28 37.36 -31.59
N VAL A 20 -6.18 38.60 -31.09
CA VAL A 20 -5.40 38.92 -29.88
C VAL A 20 -6.07 38.35 -28.61
N VAL A 21 -7.41 38.36 -28.54
CA VAL A 21 -8.14 37.79 -27.40
C VAL A 21 -8.00 36.26 -27.36
N LEU A 22 -8.05 35.58 -28.52
CA LEU A 22 -7.90 34.13 -28.59
C LEU A 22 -6.48 33.63 -28.24
N LEU A 23 -5.45 34.45 -28.44
CA LEU A 23 -4.06 34.10 -28.09
C LEU A 23 -3.75 34.28 -26.59
N SER A 24 -4.59 35.00 -25.84
CA SER A 24 -4.39 35.24 -24.40
C SER A 24 -4.83 34.09 -23.49
N PHE A 25 -5.45 33.03 -24.03
CA PHE A 25 -5.86 31.84 -23.27
C PHE A 25 -4.85 30.68 -23.32
N SER A 26 -3.70 30.86 -23.99
CA SER A 26 -2.67 29.82 -24.10
C SER A 26 -1.48 30.11 -23.17
N CYS A 27 -1.59 29.63 -21.93
CA CYS A 27 -0.50 29.09 -21.09
C CYS A 27 -0.86 29.18 -19.59
N SER A 28 -1.89 28.45 -19.16
CA SER A 28 -1.80 27.80 -17.85
C SER A 28 -1.20 26.43 -18.07
N VAL A 29 0.13 26.39 -18.19
CA VAL A 29 0.87 25.16 -17.91
C VAL A 29 0.65 24.92 -16.42
N ASN A 30 -0.27 24.02 -16.10
CA ASN A 30 -0.27 23.37 -14.79
C ASN A 30 1.16 22.87 -14.61
N LYS A 31 1.92 23.52 -13.71
CA LYS A 31 3.16 22.95 -13.22
C LYS A 31 2.75 21.61 -12.65
N GLN A 32 2.91 20.54 -13.43
CA GLN A 32 3.01 19.20 -12.88
C GLN A 32 4.03 19.36 -11.77
N GLN A 33 3.56 19.25 -10.52
CA GLN A 33 4.46 19.11 -9.39
C GLN A 33 5.42 18.03 -9.82
N VAL A 34 6.67 18.43 -10.03
CA VAL A 34 7.76 17.50 -10.30
C VAL A 34 7.68 16.52 -9.16
N ASN A 35 7.24 15.31 -9.47
CA ASN A 35 7.06 14.23 -8.52
C ASN A 35 8.47 13.81 -8.11
N LYS A 36 9.11 14.61 -7.24
CA LYS A 36 10.33 14.22 -6.55
C LYS A 36 9.96 12.93 -5.86
N ASN A 37 10.63 11.84 -6.24
CA ASN A 37 10.52 10.57 -5.52
C ASN A 37 10.72 10.89 -4.03
N TYR A 38 9.64 10.79 -3.25
CA TYR A 38 9.68 11.07 -1.81
C TYR A 38 10.67 10.14 -1.10
N ILE A 39 10.77 8.91 -1.59
CA ILE A 39 11.78 7.94 -1.17
C ILE A 39 13.08 8.28 -1.91
N ASN A 40 14.10 8.68 -1.15
CA ASN A 40 15.44 8.92 -1.66
C ASN A 40 16.10 7.59 -2.10
N ALA A 41 17.13 7.68 -2.95
CA ALA A 41 17.84 6.50 -3.46
C ALA A 41 18.44 5.61 -2.35
N GLU A 42 18.81 6.19 -1.20
CA GLU A 42 19.40 5.47 -0.06
C GLU A 42 18.36 4.94 0.94
N GLN A 43 17.08 5.08 0.63
CA GLN A 43 15.98 4.77 1.56
C GLN A 43 14.99 3.79 0.95
N VAL A 44 14.30 3.07 1.83
CA VAL A 44 13.15 2.23 1.48
C VAL A 44 12.03 2.45 2.50
N ALA A 45 10.78 2.37 2.06
CA ALA A 45 9.67 2.35 2.99
C ALA A 45 9.48 0.94 3.56
N PHE A 46 9.27 0.81 4.87
CA PHE A 46 8.96 -0.48 5.49
C PHE A 46 7.52 -0.53 6.01
N ILE A 47 6.83 -1.60 5.62
CA ILE A 47 5.41 -1.82 5.89
C ILE A 47 5.25 -3.24 6.41
N GLU A 48 4.51 -3.40 7.51
CA GLU A 48 4.06 -4.71 7.97
C GLU A 48 2.59 -4.93 7.62
N PHE A 49 2.26 -6.11 7.11
CA PHE A 49 0.89 -6.56 6.86
C PHE A 49 0.65 -7.95 7.48
N ILE A 50 -0.05 -7.99 8.60
CA ILE A 50 -0.25 -9.21 9.39
C ILE A 50 -1.72 -9.63 9.36
N GLN A 51 -1.97 -10.90 9.09
CA GLN A 51 -3.28 -11.52 9.17
C GLN A 51 -3.35 -12.42 10.41
N THR A 52 -4.13 -12.06 11.42
CA THR A 52 -4.41 -12.93 12.56
C THR A 52 -5.74 -13.64 12.34
N GLN A 53 -5.72 -14.97 12.31
CA GLN A 53 -6.92 -15.78 12.24
C GLN A 53 -7.13 -16.52 13.57
N ASP A 54 -8.24 -16.24 14.24
CA ASP A 54 -8.66 -16.91 15.46
C ASP A 54 -9.91 -17.76 15.19
N GLY A 55 -9.89 -19.01 15.65
CA GLY A 55 -11.00 -19.93 15.51
C GLY A 55 -11.63 -20.23 16.87
N LYS A 56 -12.89 -19.82 17.05
CA LYS A 56 -13.68 -20.17 18.25
C LYS A 56 -14.68 -21.26 17.91
N VAL A 57 -14.59 -22.40 18.60
CA VAL A 57 -15.56 -23.51 18.46
C VAL A 57 -16.90 -23.07 19.03
N ILE A 58 -17.95 -23.20 18.23
CA ILE A 58 -19.35 -22.95 18.62
C ILE A 58 -20.02 -24.26 19.03
N SER A 59 -19.75 -25.35 18.30
CA SER A 59 -20.34 -26.67 18.52
C SER A 59 -19.42 -27.77 17.97
N GLY A 60 -19.45 -28.95 18.58
CA GLY A 60 -18.61 -30.09 18.22
C GLY A 60 -17.17 -29.97 18.73
N ASP A 61 -16.30 -30.88 18.29
CA ASP A 61 -14.89 -30.90 18.65
C ASP A 61 -14.02 -30.56 17.44
N ALA A 62 -13.23 -29.48 17.55
CA ALA A 62 -12.35 -29.08 16.46
C ALA A 62 -11.10 -29.97 16.41
N PRO A 63 -10.67 -30.41 15.22
CA PRO A 63 -9.40 -31.10 15.08
C PRO A 63 -8.25 -30.15 15.44
N ASN A 64 -7.07 -30.73 15.74
CA ASN A 64 -5.87 -29.94 15.95
C ASN A 64 -5.63 -29.00 14.76
N GLY A 65 -5.59 -27.69 15.05
CA GLY A 65 -5.34 -26.69 14.02
C GLY A 65 -3.91 -26.76 13.48
N ARG A 66 -3.66 -26.03 12.38
CA ARG A 66 -2.36 -26.02 11.71
C ARG A 66 -1.28 -25.44 12.61
N ARG A 67 -0.05 -25.93 12.46
CA ARG A 67 1.16 -25.34 13.05
C ARG A 67 1.95 -24.64 11.96
N ILE A 68 2.34 -23.39 12.18
CA ILE A 68 3.16 -22.61 11.25
C ILE A 68 4.36 -22.00 11.98
N ASP A 69 5.52 -21.99 11.33
CA ASP A 69 6.79 -21.66 11.98
C ASP A 69 7.41 -20.36 11.49
N GLY A 70 7.89 -19.60 12.49
CA GLY A 70 9.01 -18.66 12.49
C GLY A 70 8.87 -17.38 11.65
N PRO A 71 9.21 -16.20 12.21
CA PRO A 71 9.44 -15.04 11.38
C PRO A 71 10.74 -15.18 10.59
N THR A 72 10.76 -14.74 9.33
CA THR A 72 12.00 -14.70 8.53
C THR A 72 12.75 -13.37 8.63
N TYR A 73 12.31 -12.46 9.48
CA TYR A 73 12.96 -11.17 9.72
C TYR A 73 12.65 -10.65 11.13
N ARG A 74 13.43 -9.66 11.58
CA ARG A 74 13.22 -8.89 12.80
C ARG A 74 13.37 -7.41 12.50
N PHE A 75 12.46 -6.59 13.00
CA PHE A 75 12.55 -5.14 12.91
C PHE A 75 12.65 -4.52 14.30
N ASP A 76 13.68 -3.70 14.50
CA ASP A 76 13.85 -2.87 15.68
C ASP A 76 13.29 -1.47 15.40
N THR A 77 12.22 -1.12 16.11
CA THR A 77 11.53 0.16 15.93
C THR A 77 12.31 1.37 16.44
N GLU A 78 13.22 1.18 17.40
CA GLU A 78 14.03 2.26 17.97
C GLU A 78 15.22 2.59 17.08
N THR A 79 15.95 1.56 16.65
CA THR A 79 17.14 1.75 15.81
C THR A 79 16.84 1.76 14.32
N LYS A 80 15.58 1.49 13.93
CA LYS A 80 15.14 1.29 12.53
C LYS A 80 15.99 0.27 11.78
N LYS A 81 16.42 -0.80 12.45
CA LYS A 81 17.21 -1.88 11.85
C LYS A 81 16.28 -3.02 11.43
N LEU A 82 16.40 -3.43 10.18
CA LEU A 82 15.70 -4.58 9.62
C LEU A 82 16.70 -5.70 9.37
N GLU A 83 16.58 -6.80 10.10
CA GLU A 83 17.40 -8.00 9.94
C GLU A 83 16.59 -9.09 9.24
N ILE A 84 17.06 -9.54 8.09
CA ILE A 84 16.46 -10.58 7.27
C ILE A 84 17.19 -11.90 7.60
N ILE A 85 16.46 -12.84 8.20
CA ILE A 85 17.03 -14.05 8.81
C ILE A 85 17.09 -15.21 7.80
N ARG A 86 16.11 -15.30 6.88
CA ARG A 86 16.18 -16.26 5.77
C ARG A 86 16.63 -15.54 4.50
N LYS A 87 17.60 -16.13 3.79
CA LYS A 87 18.23 -15.61 2.56
C LYS A 87 17.20 -15.24 1.47
N GLU A 88 16.66 -14.03 1.58
CA GLU A 88 15.94 -13.32 0.53
C GLU A 88 16.96 -12.37 -0.11
N ASN A 89 17.64 -12.82 -1.17
CA ASN A 89 18.60 -11.97 -1.86
C ASN A 89 17.85 -11.11 -2.89
N PHE A 90 17.69 -9.83 -2.57
CA PHE A 90 17.20 -8.83 -3.51
C PHE A 90 18.16 -7.65 -3.57
N LEU A 91 18.29 -7.05 -4.75
CA LEU A 91 19.14 -5.89 -4.98
C LEU A 91 18.48 -4.67 -4.35
N LEU A 92 19.01 -4.20 -3.21
CA LEU A 92 18.48 -3.05 -2.47
C LEU A 92 18.32 -1.80 -3.34
N ASP A 93 19.18 -1.61 -4.34
CA ASP A 93 19.13 -0.49 -5.29
C ASP A 93 17.86 -0.42 -6.12
N THR A 94 17.19 -1.55 -6.30
CA THR A 94 15.95 -1.65 -7.06
C THR A 94 14.70 -1.55 -6.19
N VAL A 95 14.86 -1.56 -4.86
CA VAL A 95 13.75 -1.63 -3.89
C VAL A 95 13.31 -0.24 -3.48
N ARG A 96 11.99 -0.03 -3.50
CA ARG A 96 11.34 1.18 -2.98
C ARG A 96 10.57 0.91 -1.69
N VAL A 97 9.97 -0.27 -1.60
CA VAL A 97 9.17 -0.69 -0.46
C VAL A 97 9.57 -2.10 -0.07
N ILE A 98 9.73 -2.33 1.24
CA ILE A 98 9.83 -3.65 1.82
C ILE A 98 8.49 -3.93 2.53
N LEU A 99 7.81 -4.97 2.08
CA LEU A 99 6.57 -5.45 2.69
C LEU A 99 6.86 -6.72 3.49
N GLY A 100 6.88 -6.57 4.81
CA GLY A 100 6.83 -7.70 5.73
C GLY A 100 5.39 -8.20 5.85
N ASN A 101 5.09 -9.38 5.30
CA ASN A 101 3.74 -9.96 5.41
C ASN A 101 3.74 -11.26 6.18
N GLY A 102 2.66 -11.52 6.90
CA GLY A 102 2.54 -12.79 7.57
C GLY A 102 1.18 -13.13 8.13
N ARG A 103 1.14 -14.30 8.77
CA ARG A 103 -0.07 -14.90 9.31
C ARG A 103 0.18 -15.42 10.72
N ILE A 104 -0.76 -15.15 11.61
CA ILE A 104 -0.85 -15.69 12.96
C ILE A 104 -2.09 -16.58 13.02
N LEU A 105 -1.95 -17.78 13.57
CA LEU A 105 -3.07 -18.68 13.84
C LEU A 105 -3.29 -18.81 15.35
N LYS A 106 -4.56 -18.78 15.77
CA LYS A 106 -4.98 -18.92 17.17
C LYS A 106 -6.20 -19.84 17.28
N GLY A 107 -6.39 -20.44 18.45
CA GLY A 107 -7.54 -21.28 18.77
C GLY A 107 -7.69 -22.46 17.80
N ALA A 108 -8.92 -22.70 17.34
CA ALA A 108 -9.23 -23.76 16.39
C ALA A 108 -8.68 -23.51 14.97
N ALA A 109 -8.23 -22.28 14.66
CA ALA A 109 -7.54 -22.01 13.38
C ALA A 109 -6.12 -22.60 13.35
N GLY A 110 -5.51 -22.83 14.51
CA GLY A 110 -4.15 -23.34 14.65
C GLY A 110 -3.32 -22.56 15.63
N THR A 111 -2.00 -22.72 15.52
CA THR A 111 -1.01 -22.05 16.35
C THR A 111 0.23 -21.69 15.54
N GLY A 112 0.90 -20.64 15.97
CA GLY A 112 2.15 -20.18 15.40
C GLY A 112 2.03 -18.93 14.53
N LEU A 113 3.18 -18.51 14.02
CA LEU A 113 3.39 -17.30 13.24
C LEU A 113 4.23 -17.67 12.02
N SER A 114 3.87 -17.13 10.85
CA SER A 114 4.73 -17.17 9.67
C SER A 114 4.83 -15.77 9.09
N MET A 115 6.04 -15.23 8.98
CA MET A 115 6.30 -13.91 8.40
C MET A 115 7.32 -14.05 7.29
N ARG A 116 7.18 -13.29 6.21
CA ARG A 116 8.15 -13.18 5.11
C ARG A 116 8.32 -11.74 4.65
N ILE A 117 9.38 -11.48 3.92
CA ILE A 117 9.65 -10.18 3.28
C ILE A 117 9.30 -10.28 1.80
N ASN A 118 8.80 -9.19 1.24
CA ASN A 118 8.71 -9.00 -0.21
C ASN A 118 9.36 -7.65 -0.55
N ALA A 119 10.35 -7.69 -1.42
CA ALA A 119 10.97 -6.50 -1.97
C ALA A 119 10.17 -5.98 -3.17
N ILE A 120 9.75 -4.72 -3.13
CA ILE A 120 8.88 -4.10 -4.13
C ILE A 120 9.62 -2.92 -4.75
N GLY A 121 9.96 -3.04 -6.04
CA GLY A 121 10.62 -1.97 -6.79
C GLY A 121 9.68 -0.99 -7.48
N LYS A 122 8.41 -1.36 -7.67
CA LYS A 122 7.43 -0.54 -8.40
C LYS A 122 6.11 -0.45 -7.65
N LEU A 123 5.55 0.76 -7.61
CA LEU A 123 4.21 1.06 -7.13
C LEU A 123 3.32 1.51 -8.30
N PRO A 124 2.00 1.25 -8.26
CA PRO A 124 1.29 0.52 -7.20
C PRO A 124 1.63 -0.98 -7.18
N TYR A 125 1.47 -1.61 -6.02
CA TYR A 125 1.69 -3.06 -5.82
C TYR A 125 0.51 -3.68 -5.07
N SER A 126 0.03 -4.84 -5.53
CA SER A 126 -1.12 -5.52 -4.94
C SER A 126 -0.75 -6.91 -4.41
N MET A 127 -1.26 -7.24 -3.23
CA MET A 127 -1.17 -8.56 -2.62
C MET A 127 -2.45 -8.83 -1.81
N TYR A 128 -3.17 -9.90 -2.15
CA TYR A 128 -4.47 -10.22 -1.57
C TYR A 128 -5.46 -9.05 -1.71
N ASN A 129 -6.00 -8.56 -0.60
CA ASN A 129 -6.92 -7.43 -0.50
C ASN A 129 -6.20 -6.09 -0.26
N LEU A 130 -4.87 -6.06 -0.23
CA LEU A 130 -4.06 -4.86 -0.05
C LEU A 130 -3.47 -4.39 -1.39
N THR A 131 -3.64 -3.12 -1.71
CA THR A 131 -2.88 -2.41 -2.74
C THR A 131 -2.11 -1.26 -2.11
N ILE A 132 -0.79 -1.29 -2.18
CA ILE A 132 0.08 -0.15 -1.83
C ILE A 132 0.10 0.78 -3.04
N LYS A 133 -0.46 1.99 -2.91
CA LYS A 133 -0.53 2.95 -4.01
C LYS A 133 0.73 3.79 -4.11
N GLU A 134 1.11 4.42 -3.01
CA GLU A 134 2.25 5.32 -2.92
C GLU A 134 2.70 5.51 -1.48
N VAL A 135 3.91 6.04 -1.32
CA VAL A 135 4.46 6.52 -0.06
C VAL A 135 4.92 7.96 -0.29
N ASN A 136 4.39 8.89 0.49
CA ASN A 136 4.66 10.32 0.37
C ASN A 136 4.85 10.96 1.77
N ALA A 137 4.97 12.28 1.83
CA ALA A 137 5.18 13.01 3.08
C ALA A 137 4.01 12.93 4.07
N GLU A 138 2.79 12.64 3.60
CA GLU A 138 1.60 12.47 4.45
C GLU A 138 1.56 11.06 5.07
N GLY A 139 2.12 10.07 4.37
CA GLY A 139 2.26 8.70 4.84
C GLY A 139 2.15 7.66 3.73
N LEU A 140 1.67 6.49 4.13
CA LEU A 140 1.42 5.36 3.26
C LEU A 140 -0.03 5.38 2.77
N SER A 141 -0.22 5.58 1.46
CA SER A 141 -1.52 5.51 0.80
C SER A 141 -1.77 4.08 0.31
N ILE A 142 -2.84 3.45 0.80
CA ILE A 142 -3.25 2.10 0.39
C ILE A 142 -4.70 2.06 -0.11
N ASN A 143 -5.03 0.97 -0.78
CA ASN A 143 -6.39 0.46 -0.90
C ASN A 143 -6.48 -0.84 -0.10
N PHE A 144 -7.48 -0.96 0.76
CA PHE A 144 -7.77 -2.23 1.43
C PHE A 144 -9.23 -2.60 1.18
N ASP A 145 -9.45 -3.73 0.50
CA ASP A 145 -10.80 -4.20 0.15
C ASP A 145 -11.65 -3.12 -0.55
N GLY A 146 -11.03 -2.41 -1.50
CA GLY A 146 -11.67 -1.33 -2.26
C GLY A 146 -11.79 0.02 -1.51
N LYS A 147 -11.43 0.09 -0.22
CA LYS A 147 -11.46 1.33 0.57
C LYS A 147 -10.09 2.02 0.62
N PRO A 148 -10.00 3.31 0.25
CA PRO A 148 -8.76 4.07 0.40
C PRO A 148 -8.46 4.33 1.88
N VAL A 149 -7.20 4.15 2.27
CA VAL A 149 -6.71 4.41 3.64
C VAL A 149 -5.36 5.12 3.57
N LEU A 150 -5.17 6.13 4.42
CA LEU A 150 -3.89 6.79 4.64
C LEU A 150 -3.35 6.40 6.03
N ILE A 151 -2.15 5.81 6.07
CA ILE A 151 -1.50 5.36 7.31
C ILE A 151 -0.26 6.22 7.56
N LYS A 152 -0.27 6.97 8.66
CA LYS A 152 0.89 7.76 9.09
C LYS A 152 2.00 6.87 9.64
N GLU A 153 3.23 7.36 9.62
CA GLU A 153 4.38 6.67 10.22
C GLU A 153 4.11 6.33 11.70
N GLY A 154 4.47 5.10 12.07
CA GLY A 154 4.30 4.54 13.41
C GLY A 154 2.85 4.17 13.76
N LYS A 155 1.87 4.49 12.91
CA LYS A 155 0.46 4.17 13.16
C LYS A 155 0.09 2.81 12.59
N ASN A 156 -0.77 2.12 13.33
CA ASN A 156 -1.38 0.87 12.91
C ASN A 156 -2.78 1.18 12.36
N TRP A 157 -3.16 0.45 11.31
CA TRP A 157 -4.52 0.39 10.82
C TRP A 157 -5.00 -1.06 10.92
N GLU A 158 -6.25 -1.24 11.33
CA GLU A 158 -6.83 -2.57 11.52
C GLU A 158 -8.21 -2.69 10.87
N ALA A 159 -8.51 -3.89 10.39
CA ALA A 159 -9.85 -4.30 10.00
C ALA A 159 -10.10 -5.74 10.44
N THR A 160 -11.34 -6.03 10.81
CA THR A 160 -11.73 -7.37 11.25
C THR A 160 -12.93 -7.87 10.47
N THR A 161 -12.89 -9.13 10.06
CA THR A 161 -14.01 -9.86 9.48
C THR A 161 -14.27 -11.13 10.28
N SER A 162 -15.47 -11.69 10.19
CA SER A 162 -15.79 -12.97 10.80
C SER A 162 -16.61 -13.84 9.84
N LYS A 163 -16.40 -15.15 9.91
CA LYS A 163 -17.09 -16.14 9.10
C LYS A 163 -17.35 -17.38 9.96
N ILE A 164 -18.59 -17.83 9.99
CA ILE A 164 -18.93 -19.14 10.53
C ILE A 164 -18.69 -20.20 9.44
N ASP A 165 -18.01 -21.28 9.80
CA ASP A 165 -17.74 -22.42 8.93
C ASP A 165 -18.12 -23.73 9.63
N THR A 166 -18.36 -24.76 8.84
CA THR A 166 -18.68 -26.10 9.33
C THR A 166 -17.68 -27.10 8.78
N ILE A 167 -16.90 -27.71 9.68
CA ILE A 167 -16.00 -28.82 9.32
C ILE A 167 -16.85 -30.09 9.24
N LYS A 168 -16.89 -30.68 8.04
CA LYS A 168 -17.61 -31.94 7.79
C LYS A 168 -16.78 -33.10 8.36
N MET A 169 -17.24 -33.61 9.50
CA MET A 169 -16.73 -34.78 10.21
C MET A 169 -17.94 -35.66 10.59
N GLU A 170 -17.71 -36.82 11.21
CA GLU A 170 -18.78 -37.70 11.71
C GLU A 170 -19.75 -36.94 12.64
N ILE A 171 -19.22 -36.15 13.56
CA ILE A 171 -19.94 -35.10 14.28
C ILE A 171 -19.47 -33.76 13.70
N PRO A 172 -20.34 -32.99 13.02
CA PRO A 172 -19.96 -31.70 12.45
C PRO A 172 -19.51 -30.71 13.52
N THR A 173 -18.40 -30.03 13.25
CA THR A 173 -17.89 -28.98 14.12
C THR A 173 -18.13 -27.61 13.49
N ILE A 174 -18.79 -26.73 14.23
CA ILE A 174 -19.09 -25.36 13.82
C ILE A 174 -18.08 -24.43 14.47
N ILE A 175 -17.39 -23.63 13.66
CA ILE A 175 -16.33 -22.73 14.12
C ILE A 175 -16.63 -21.32 13.60
N ASN A 176 -16.51 -20.32 14.47
CA ASN A 176 -16.45 -18.92 14.06
C ASN A 176 -14.99 -18.51 13.88
N TYR A 177 -14.60 -18.20 12.65
CA TYR A 177 -13.30 -17.64 12.33
C TYR A 177 -13.36 -16.13 12.32
N THR A 178 -12.58 -15.48 13.17
CA THR A 178 -12.34 -14.05 13.12
C THR A 178 -10.99 -13.79 12.48
N THR A 179 -10.95 -12.99 11.41
CA THR A 179 -9.70 -12.56 10.76
C THR A 179 -9.47 -11.08 11.01
N THR A 180 -8.41 -10.75 11.73
CA THR A 180 -7.95 -9.38 11.93
C THR A 180 -6.76 -9.11 11.02
N TYR A 181 -6.88 -8.08 10.21
CA TYR A 181 -5.84 -7.55 9.35
C TYR A 181 -5.21 -6.35 10.04
N SER A 182 -3.90 -6.33 10.18
CA SER A 182 -3.13 -5.22 10.75
C SER A 182 -2.12 -4.74 9.72
N ILE A 183 -2.11 -3.42 9.48
CA ILE A 183 -1.16 -2.77 8.58
C ILE A 183 -0.46 -1.66 9.33
N LYS A 184 0.87 -1.73 9.42
CA LYS A 184 1.69 -0.71 10.08
C LYS A 184 2.71 -0.15 9.10
N TYR A 185 2.75 1.17 9.00
CA TYR A 185 3.80 1.88 8.27
C TYR A 185 4.89 2.29 9.25
N HIS A 186 6.09 1.72 9.15
CA HIS A 186 7.22 2.02 10.04
C HIS A 186 8.06 3.22 9.60
N GLY A 187 7.71 3.84 8.47
CA GLY A 187 8.45 4.97 7.93
C GLY A 187 9.47 4.56 6.88
N LEU A 188 10.35 5.52 6.57
CA LEU A 188 11.53 5.30 5.76
C LEU A 188 12.66 4.72 6.62
N ILE A 189 13.39 3.77 6.03
CA ILE A 189 14.59 3.13 6.59
C ILE A 189 15.75 3.39 5.64
N ASP A 190 16.92 3.75 6.18
CA ASP A 190 18.15 3.83 5.39
C ASP A 190 18.61 2.42 5.00
N LYS A 191 19.02 2.22 3.74
CA LYS A 191 19.44 0.90 3.23
C LYS A 191 20.59 0.28 4.03
N LYS A 192 21.49 1.09 4.58
CA LYS A 192 22.58 0.65 5.48
C LYS A 192 22.10 -0.03 6.77
N ASN A 193 20.85 0.18 7.17
CA ASN A 193 20.23 -0.43 8.35
C ASN A 193 19.51 -1.75 8.02
N ILE A 194 19.62 -2.23 6.78
CA ILE A 194 19.05 -3.51 6.34
C ILE A 194 20.17 -4.54 6.29
N LEU A 195 20.03 -5.60 7.10
CA LEU A 195 20.97 -6.71 7.19
C LEU A 195 20.33 -7.92 6.50
N GLN A 196 21.02 -8.49 5.50
CA GLN A 196 20.61 -9.67 4.73
C GLN A 196 21.59 -10.82 4.93
#